data_AF-A0A1M4JMF5-F1
#
_entry.id   AF-A0A1M4JMF5-F1
#
_cell.length_a   1.000
_cell.length_b   1.000
_cell.length_c   1.000
_cell.angle_alpha   90.00
_cell.angle_beta   90.00
_cell.angle_gamma   90.00
#
_symmetry.space_group_name_H-M   'P 1'
#
loop_
_entity.id
_entity.type
_entity.pdbx_description
1 polymer ?
#
loop_
_entity_poly.entity_id
_entity_poly.type
_entity_poly.pdbx_seq_one_letter_code
_entity_poly.pdbx_strand_id
1 'polypeptide(L)'
;MQARLLSDYRAAYRHPIRVAAGERVLLGVRDEEWPAFVWTTTAAGNAGWAPLAWLRATGDGHAEALRDYDARELDAVQGDTVTLHHEYGDWWWAERADGAQGWLPARDLELLEENT
;
A
#
# COMPACT_ATOMS: atom_id res chain seq x y z
N MET A 1 0.04 6.14 16.93
CA MET A 1 0.84 7.17 16.25
C MET A 1 -0.07 7.93 15.32
N GLN A 2 0.05 9.25 15.26
CA GLN A 2 -0.72 10.09 14.32
C GLN A 2 0.21 10.83 13.39
N ALA A 3 -0.28 11.18 12.21
CA ALA A 3 0.41 12.03 11.27
C ALA A 3 -0.53 13.04 10.63
N ARG A 4 0.05 14.14 10.16
CA ARG A 4 -0.65 15.20 9.43
C ARG A 4 -0.22 15.19 7.97
N LEU A 5 -1.19 15.33 7.07
CA LEU A 5 -0.91 15.44 5.63
C LEU A 5 -0.23 16.77 5.32
N LEU A 6 0.92 16.70 4.64
CA LEU A 6 1.69 17.84 4.18
C LEU A 6 1.20 18.39 2.84
N SER A 7 0.51 17.56 2.05
CA SER A 7 0.02 17.85 0.70
C SER A 7 -1.30 17.10 0.45
N ASP A 8 -2.04 17.51 -0.59
CA ASP A 8 -3.20 16.75 -1.05
C ASP A 8 -2.75 15.45 -1.69
N TYR A 9 -3.33 14.34 -1.24
CA TYR A 9 -3.08 13.02 -1.81
C TYR A 9 -4.36 12.42 -2.37
N ARG A 10 -4.30 11.96 -3.62
CA ARG A 10 -5.41 11.30 -4.30
C ARG A 10 -4.97 9.93 -4.77
N ALA A 11 -5.79 8.94 -4.48
CA ALA A 11 -5.57 7.56 -4.91
C ALA A 11 -5.36 7.51 -6.43
N ALA A 12 -4.19 7.05 -6.85
CA ALA A 12 -3.80 6.89 -8.24
C ALA A 12 -4.63 5.80 -8.93
N TYR A 13 -5.03 4.77 -8.17
CA TYR A 13 -5.76 3.62 -8.68
C TYR A 13 -7.18 3.55 -8.11
N ARG A 14 -8.19 3.71 -8.98
CA ARG A 14 -9.61 3.56 -8.61
C ARG A 14 -10.02 2.12 -8.30
N HIS A 15 -9.26 1.15 -8.83
CA HIS A 15 -9.49 -0.28 -8.64
C HIS A 15 -8.18 -0.91 -8.15
N PRO A 16 -7.83 -0.71 -6.86
CA PRO A 16 -6.61 -1.28 -6.31
C PRO A 16 -6.67 -2.81 -6.35
N ILE A 17 -5.51 -3.43 -6.59
CA ILE A 17 -5.38 -4.88 -6.49
C ILE A 17 -5.62 -5.32 -5.04
N ARG A 18 -6.33 -6.44 -4.89
CA ARG A 18 -6.43 -7.18 -3.64
C ARG A 18 -5.96 -8.60 -3.88
N VAL A 19 -5.20 -9.12 -2.95
CA VAL A 19 -4.65 -10.48 -3.01
C VAL A 19 -4.93 -11.15 -1.68
N ALA A 20 -5.47 -12.36 -1.71
CA ALA A 20 -5.67 -13.16 -0.50
C ALA A 20 -4.43 -14.03 -0.20
N ALA A 21 -4.21 -14.35 1.07
CA ALA A 21 -3.19 -15.31 1.46
C ALA A 21 -3.40 -16.67 0.75
N GLY A 22 -2.33 -17.23 0.20
CA GLY A 22 -2.34 -18.45 -0.61
C GLY A 22 -2.75 -18.24 -2.06
N GLU A 23 -3.19 -17.04 -2.45
CA GLU A 23 -3.55 -16.74 -3.84
C GLU A 23 -2.30 -16.72 -4.73
N ARG A 24 -2.42 -17.31 -5.91
CA ARG A 24 -1.37 -17.32 -6.92
C ARG A 24 -1.53 -16.13 -7.85
N VAL A 25 -0.46 -15.37 -8.00
CA VAL A 25 -0.41 -14.15 -8.80
C VAL A 25 0.74 -14.19 -9.80
N LEU A 26 0.60 -13.46 -10.90
CA LEU A 26 1.66 -13.25 -11.88
C LEU A 26 2.55 -12.09 -11.42
N LEU A 27 3.86 -12.29 -11.43
CA LEU A 27 4.84 -11.24 -11.16
C LEU A 27 5.25 -10.55 -12.47
N GLY A 28 5.19 -9.22 -12.46
CA GLY A 28 5.65 -8.34 -13.52
C GLY A 28 6.95 -7.63 -13.17
N VAL A 29 7.02 -6.35 -13.55
CA VAL A 29 8.20 -5.50 -13.30
C VAL A 29 8.28 -5.07 -11.84
N ARG A 30 9.51 -4.85 -11.35
CA ARG A 30 9.72 -4.20 -10.05
C ARG A 30 9.61 -2.69 -10.23
N ASP A 31 9.08 -2.01 -9.21
CA ASP A 31 9.04 -0.56 -9.22
C ASP A 31 10.46 0.00 -9.02
N GLU A 32 10.84 1.00 -9.82
CA GLU A 32 12.15 1.65 -9.74
C GLU A 32 12.19 2.76 -8.69
N GLU A 33 11.06 3.42 -8.43
CA GLU A 33 10.90 4.44 -7.38
C GLU A 33 10.70 3.76 -6.02
N TRP A 34 9.94 2.66 -5.99
CA TRP A 34 9.58 1.93 -4.77
C TRP A 34 10.04 0.46 -4.82
N PRO A 35 11.34 0.17 -4.65
CA PRO A 35 11.92 -1.15 -4.94
C PRO A 35 11.40 -2.32 -4.08
N ALA A 36 10.65 -2.00 -3.02
CA ALA A 36 9.92 -2.95 -2.20
C ALA A 36 8.66 -3.52 -2.89
N PHE A 37 8.20 -2.90 -3.98
CA PHE A 37 6.98 -3.26 -4.69
C PHE A 37 7.27 -3.90 -6.05
N VAL A 38 6.36 -4.77 -6.47
CA VAL A 38 6.38 -5.45 -7.77
C VAL A 38 4.98 -5.42 -8.37
N TRP A 39 4.91 -5.17 -9.68
CA TRP A 39 3.66 -5.19 -10.41
C TRP A 39 3.13 -6.61 -10.38
N THR A 40 1.91 -6.75 -9.87
CA THR A 40 1.31 -8.04 -9.60
C THR A 40 -0.02 -8.11 -10.33
N THR A 41 -0.34 -9.24 -10.94
CA THR A 41 -1.62 -9.47 -11.63
C THR A 41 -2.29 -10.72 -11.09
N THR A 42 -3.54 -10.62 -10.64
CA THR A 42 -4.33 -11.77 -10.17
C THR A 42 -4.87 -12.58 -11.35
N ALA A 43 -5.32 -13.82 -11.08
CA ALA A 43 -5.96 -14.64 -12.10
C ALA A 43 -7.25 -14.02 -12.69
N ALA A 44 -7.89 -13.10 -11.95
CA ALA A 44 -9.05 -12.34 -12.41
C ALA A 44 -8.68 -11.17 -13.34
N GLY A 45 -7.39 -10.91 -13.57
CA GLY A 45 -6.90 -9.82 -14.41
C GLY A 45 -6.77 -8.47 -13.70
N ASN A 46 -6.97 -8.41 -12.37
CA ASN A 46 -6.72 -7.20 -11.60
C ASN A 46 -5.21 -7.03 -11.42
N ALA A 47 -4.70 -5.83 -11.61
CA ALA A 47 -3.28 -5.55 -11.54
C ALA A 47 -2.97 -4.32 -10.69
N GLY A 48 -1.82 -4.35 -10.02
CA GLY A 48 -1.33 -3.23 -9.22
C GLY A 48 -0.03 -3.60 -8.50
N TRP A 49 0.51 -2.63 -7.77
CA TRP A 49 1.72 -2.80 -6.98
C TRP A 49 1.45 -3.61 -5.72
N ALA A 50 2.29 -4.61 -5.44
CA ALA A 50 2.24 -5.38 -4.20
C ALA A 50 3.65 -5.54 -3.58
N PRO A 51 3.74 -5.62 -2.24
CA PRO A 51 4.98 -5.89 -1.53
C PRO A 51 5.67 -7.18 -1.97
N LEU A 52 6.88 -7.07 -2.51
CA LEU A 52 7.66 -8.21 -2.96
C LEU A 52 7.95 -9.18 -1.81
N ALA A 53 8.21 -8.67 -0.59
CA ALA A 53 8.48 -9.51 0.57
C ALA A 53 7.26 -10.32 1.05
N TRP A 54 6.06 -9.99 0.58
CA TRP A 54 4.82 -10.70 0.94
C TRP A 54 4.42 -11.72 -0.13
N LEU A 55 5.28 -11.91 -1.14
CA LEU A 55 5.08 -12.83 -2.24
C LEU A 55 6.20 -13.88 -2.23
N ARG A 56 5.82 -15.16 -2.30
CA ARG A 56 6.76 -16.27 -2.46
C ARG A 56 6.81 -16.69 -3.92
N ALA A 57 7.88 -16.32 -4.60
CA ALA A 57 8.09 -16.70 -5.99
C ALA A 57 8.09 -18.24 -6.17
N THR A 58 7.38 -18.73 -7.17
CA THR A 58 7.28 -20.17 -7.51
C THR A 58 8.26 -20.61 -8.59
N GLY A 59 9.01 -19.68 -9.17
CA GLY A 59 10.07 -19.95 -10.16
C GLY A 59 9.63 -19.98 -11.62
N ASP A 60 8.33 -19.82 -11.89
CA ASP A 60 7.69 -19.85 -13.21
C ASP A 60 7.00 -18.51 -13.56
N GLY A 61 7.58 -17.41 -13.09
CA GLY A 61 7.03 -16.05 -13.26
C GLY A 61 5.82 -15.75 -12.36
N HIS A 62 5.42 -16.69 -11.51
CA HIS A 62 4.35 -16.49 -10.54
C HIS A 62 4.88 -16.39 -9.11
N ALA A 63 4.02 -15.96 -8.21
CA ALA A 63 4.22 -16.05 -6.78
C ALA A 63 2.93 -16.43 -6.06
N GLU A 64 3.09 -16.96 -4.86
CA GLU A 64 2.00 -17.17 -3.90
C GLU A 64 2.03 -16.06 -2.86
N ALA A 65 0.89 -15.42 -2.63
CA ALA A 65 0.77 -14.42 -1.57
C ALA A 65 0.86 -15.07 -0.20
N LEU A 66 1.74 -14.55 0.64
CA LEU A 66 1.96 -15.07 2.00
C LEU A 66 0.95 -14.54 3.02
N ARG A 67 0.21 -13.49 2.65
CA ARG A 67 -0.78 -12.80 3.49
C ARG A 67 -1.77 -12.03 2.61
N ASP A 68 -2.88 -11.63 3.22
CA ASP A 68 -3.83 -10.72 2.60
C ASP A 68 -3.19 -9.35 2.37
N TYR A 69 -3.51 -8.74 1.23
CA TYR A 69 -3.03 -7.42 0.85
C TYR A 69 -4.09 -6.64 0.09
N ASP A 70 -4.25 -5.36 0.44
CA ASP A 70 -5.05 -4.38 -0.30
C ASP A 70 -4.13 -3.23 -0.69
N ALA A 71 -3.98 -2.99 -2.00
CA ALA A 71 -3.21 -1.86 -2.54
C ALA A 71 -4.00 -0.55 -2.50
N ARG A 72 -5.14 -0.51 -1.79
CA ARG A 72 -5.96 0.70 -1.68
C ARG A 72 -5.19 1.83 -1.06
N GLU A 73 -5.18 2.93 -1.78
CA GLU A 73 -4.68 4.22 -1.34
C GLU A 73 -5.81 5.05 -0.71
N LEU A 74 -5.45 5.94 0.20
CA LEU A 74 -6.39 6.77 0.93
C LEU A 74 -6.43 8.20 0.37
N ASP A 75 -7.58 8.66 -0.10
CA ASP A 75 -7.75 10.08 -0.43
C ASP A 75 -7.67 10.92 0.85
N ALA A 76 -6.80 11.92 0.87
CA ALA A 76 -6.61 12.82 2.01
C ALA A 76 -6.23 14.23 1.55
N VAL A 77 -6.64 15.23 2.32
CA VAL A 77 -6.38 16.64 2.01
C VAL A 77 -5.26 17.16 2.90
N GLN A 78 -4.47 18.11 2.42
CA GLN A 78 -3.47 18.79 3.23
C GLN A 78 -4.06 19.26 4.57
N GLY A 79 -3.38 18.94 5.67
CA GLY A 79 -3.80 19.28 7.02
C GLY A 79 -4.70 18.24 7.69
N ASP A 80 -5.22 17.25 6.96
CA ASP A 80 -5.92 16.10 7.56
C ASP A 80 -5.00 15.38 8.55
N THR A 81 -5.55 14.95 9.69
CA THR A 81 -4.85 14.09 10.64
C THR A 81 -5.33 12.66 10.47
N VAL A 82 -4.39 11.73 10.36
CA VAL A 82 -4.63 10.30 10.19
C VAL A 82 -3.96 9.51 11.30
N THR A 83 -4.56 8.38 11.66
CA THR A 83 -3.94 7.38 12.53
C THR A 83 -3.10 6.44 11.69
N LEU A 84 -1.83 6.28 12.04
CA LEU A 84 -0.91 5.38 11.34
C LEU A 84 -0.86 4.02 12.03
N HIS A 85 -1.07 2.96 11.25
CA HIS A 85 -1.11 1.58 11.76
C HIS A 85 0.22 0.84 11.56
N HIS A 86 0.73 0.83 10.33
CA HIS A 86 2.00 0.18 9.99
C HIS A 86 2.59 0.78 8.72
N GLU A 87 3.91 0.68 8.60
CA GLU A 87 4.67 1.15 7.45
C GLU A 87 5.18 -0.05 6.63
N TYR A 88 5.24 0.11 5.32
CA TYR A 88 6.01 -0.76 4.45
C TYR A 88 6.52 -0.01 3.22
N GLY A 89 7.85 -0.03 3.03
CA GLY A 89 8.48 0.48 1.83
C GLY A 89 8.21 1.97 1.60
N ASP A 90 8.31 2.79 2.65
CA ASP A 90 8.04 4.24 2.63
C ASP A 90 6.57 4.63 2.39
N TRP A 91 5.65 3.69 2.62
CA TRP A 91 4.21 3.94 2.64
C TRP A 91 3.61 3.53 3.98
N TRP A 92 2.66 4.30 4.47
CA TRP A 92 1.93 4.03 5.70
C TRP A 92 0.50 3.60 5.41
N TRP A 93 0.06 2.51 6.04
CA TRP A 93 -1.36 2.21 6.14
C TRP A 93 -1.97 3.15 7.19
N ALA A 94 -2.81 4.06 6.70
CA ALA A 94 -3.39 5.14 7.47
C ALA A 94 -4.91 5.01 7.56
N GLU A 95 -5.48 5.59 8.62
CA GLU A 95 -6.92 5.65 8.86
C GLU A 95 -7.35 7.08 9.15
N ARG A 96 -8.35 7.56 8.40
CA ARG A 96 -9.00 8.86 8.61
C ARG A 96 -10.04 8.76 9.73
N ALA A 97 -10.42 9.91 10.29
CA ALA A 97 -11.40 9.98 11.39
C ALA A 97 -12.80 9.44 11.03
N ASP A 98 -13.14 9.34 9.74
CA ASP A 98 -14.37 8.71 9.25
C ASP A 98 -14.28 7.18 9.08
N GLY A 99 -13.14 6.59 9.46
CA GLY A 99 -12.86 5.16 9.37
C GLY A 99 -12.36 4.68 8.00
N ALA A 100 -12.18 5.60 7.03
CA ALA A 100 -11.58 5.24 5.75
C ALA A 100 -10.10 4.88 5.93
N GLN A 101 -9.67 3.75 5.36
CA GLN A 101 -8.30 3.25 5.45
C GLN A 101 -7.66 3.08 4.08
N GLY A 102 -6.34 3.28 4.01
CA GLY A 102 -5.55 3.06 2.81
C GLY A 102 -4.10 3.50 2.97
N TRP A 103 -3.28 3.24 1.96
CA TRP A 103 -1.88 3.65 1.89
C TRP A 103 -1.74 5.15 1.60
N LEU A 104 -0.81 5.78 2.30
CA LEU A 104 -0.31 7.15 2.06
C LEU A 104 1.22 7.11 2.02
N PRO A 105 1.87 7.85 1.12
CA PRO A 105 3.32 7.86 1.05
C PRO A 105 3.91 8.64 2.24
N ALA A 106 4.96 8.10 2.87
CA ALA A 106 5.57 8.69 4.06
C ALA A 106 6.09 10.11 3.81
N ARG A 107 6.52 10.43 2.58
CA ARG A 107 6.98 11.78 2.19
C ARG A 107 5.91 12.87 2.28
N ASP A 108 4.63 12.49 2.22
CA ASP A 108 3.51 13.43 2.33
C ASP A 108 2.95 13.50 3.76
N LEU A 109 3.64 12.90 4.73
CA LEU A 109 3.22 12.81 6.12
C LEU A 109 4.23 13.50 7.06
N GLU A 110 3.71 14.28 7.99
CA GLU A 110 4.43 14.77 9.15
C GLU A 110 3.98 13.97 10.38
N LEU A 111 4.90 13.22 10.99
CA LEU A 111 4.61 12.50 12.23
C LEU A 111 4.34 13.48 13.37
N LEU A 112 3.22 13.31 14.04
CA LEU A 112 2.88 14.10 15.22
C LEU A 112 3.39 13.35 16.45
N GLU A 113 4.40 13.92 17.12
CA GLU A 113 4.85 13.40 18.40
C GLU A 113 3.77 13.65 19.47
N GLU A 114 3.44 12.63 20.25
CA GLU A 114 2.71 12.82 21.50
C GLU A 114 3.67 13.47 22.49
N ASN A 115 3.66 14.80 22.58
CA ASN A 115 4.32 15.52 23.66
C ASN A 115 3.79 14.96 25.00
N THR A 116 4.61 14.13 25.65
CA THR A 116 4.40 13.64 27.01
C THR A 116 4.64 14.75 28.03
#